data_AF-D5CPY9-F1
#
_entry.id   AF-D5CPY9-F1
#
_cell.length_a   1.000
_cell.length_b   1.000
_cell.length_c   1.000
_cell.angle_alpha   90.00
_cell.angle_beta   90.00
_cell.angle_gamma   90.00
#
_symmetry.space_group_name_H-M   'P 1'
#
loop_
_entity.id
_entity.type
_entity.pdbx_description
1 polymer ?
#
loop_
_entity_poly.entity_id
_entity_poly.type
_entity_poly.pdbx_seq_one_letter_code
_entity_poly.pdbx_strand_id
1 'polypeptide(L)'
;MSERSGSPFAVNSMQHRAFGKLVKLQFADDFTLRLTQAEASSLSFALVAVRDGISPEREIYMSPIASDAAFVGSVCDSGMSIAVPAGALELDWFNVGRLAELLAAAID
;
A
#
# COMPACT_ATOMS: atom_id res chain seq x y z
N MET A 1 18.29 -21.72 3.90
CA MET A 1 17.27 -20.78 4.40
C MET A 1 17.52 -19.49 3.65
N SER A 2 16.90 -19.32 2.48
CA SER A 2 17.23 -18.22 1.56
C SER A 2 16.49 -16.95 1.98
N GLU A 3 17.25 -15.98 2.48
CA GLU A 3 16.82 -14.58 2.57
C GLU A 3 16.43 -14.12 1.15
N ARG A 4 15.14 -13.92 0.89
CA ARG A 4 14.73 -13.17 -0.30
C ARG A 4 14.97 -11.69 -0.01
N SER A 5 16.12 -11.19 -0.44
CA SER A 5 16.47 -9.77 -0.47
C SER A 5 15.67 -9.02 -1.54
N GLY A 6 14.34 -9.01 -1.40
CA GLY A 6 13.42 -8.22 -2.21
C GLY A 6 12.54 -7.38 -1.29
N SER A 7 12.29 -6.13 -1.65
CA SER A 7 11.30 -5.31 -0.95
C SER A 7 9.95 -6.05 -0.92
N PRO A 8 9.22 -6.11 0.21
CA PRO A 8 7.96 -6.86 0.32
C PRO A 8 6.83 -6.28 -0.57
N PHE A 9 7.06 -5.09 -1.12
CA PHE A 9 6.22 -4.41 -2.07
C PHE A 9 7.04 -3.60 -3.08
N ALA A 10 6.40 -3.22 -4.18
CA ALA A 10 6.90 -2.28 -5.16
C ALA A 10 5.80 -1.26 -5.53
N VAL A 11 6.22 -0.01 -5.76
CA VAL A 11 5.33 1.08 -6.19
C VAL A 11 5.92 1.72 -7.43
N ASN A 12 5.13 1.79 -8.51
CA ASN A 12 5.55 2.40 -9.77
C ASN A 12 4.42 3.20 -10.40
N SER A 13 4.74 4.27 -11.14
CA SER A 13 3.76 4.99 -11.94
C SER A 13 3.55 4.33 -13.30
N MET A 14 2.34 4.43 -13.84
CA MET A 14 2.01 3.96 -15.19
C MET A 14 0.97 4.87 -15.86
N GLN A 15 1.00 4.92 -17.19
CA GLN A 15 -0.01 5.63 -17.98
C GLN A 15 -1.16 4.68 -18.35
N HIS A 16 -2.39 5.07 -18.04
CA HIS A 16 -3.62 4.38 -18.44
C HIS A 16 -4.43 5.25 -19.40
N ARG A 17 -5.11 4.62 -20.36
CA ARG A 17 -5.83 5.34 -21.43
C ARG A 17 -7.03 6.14 -20.91
N ALA A 18 -7.82 5.57 -20.00
CA ALA A 18 -9.06 6.20 -19.50
C ALA A 18 -8.86 6.99 -18.21
N PHE A 19 -7.90 6.58 -17.37
CA PHE A 19 -7.72 7.14 -16.03
C PHE A 19 -6.52 8.09 -15.93
N GLY A 20 -5.77 8.29 -17.02
CA GLY A 20 -4.54 9.05 -16.97
C GLY A 20 -3.45 8.31 -16.19
N LYS A 21 -2.70 9.02 -15.35
CA LYS A 21 -1.63 8.45 -14.53
C LYS A 21 -2.21 7.62 -13.38
N LEU A 22 -1.75 6.39 -13.26
CA LEU A 22 -2.06 5.49 -12.14
C LEU A 22 -0.77 5.14 -11.39
N VAL A 23 -0.90 4.85 -10.10
CA VAL A 23 0.12 4.25 -9.26
C VAL A 23 -0.17 2.76 -9.13
N LYS A 24 0.74 1.92 -9.61
CA LYS A 24 0.71 0.47 -9.44
C LYS A 24 1.42 0.13 -8.13
N LEU A 25 0.65 -0.37 -7.16
CA LEU A 25 1.14 -0.94 -5.91
C LEU A 25 1.10 -2.46 -6.02
N GLN A 26 2.23 -3.12 -5.82
CA GLN A 26 2.35 -4.57 -5.88
C GLN A 26 2.85 -5.10 -4.53
N PHE A 27 2.14 -6.05 -3.95
CA PHE A 27 2.55 -6.85 -2.80
C PHE A 27 2.73 -8.29 -3.24
N ALA A 28 3.77 -8.96 -2.75
CA ALA A 28 4.13 -10.30 -3.22
C ALA A 28 4.15 -10.39 -4.76
N ASP A 29 4.16 -11.61 -5.31
CA ASP A 29 4.22 -11.79 -6.77
C ASP A 29 2.85 -11.60 -7.45
N ASP A 30 1.74 -11.77 -6.73
CA ASP A 30 0.39 -11.94 -7.30
C ASP A 30 -0.67 -10.91 -6.85
N PHE A 31 -0.36 -10.01 -5.91
CA PHE A 31 -1.33 -9.00 -5.45
C PHE A 31 -0.97 -7.61 -5.97
N THR A 32 -1.79 -7.07 -6.86
CA THR A 32 -1.58 -5.74 -7.45
C THR A 32 -2.82 -4.89 -7.30
N LEU A 33 -2.62 -3.67 -6.83
CA LEU A 33 -3.60 -2.60 -6.82
C LEU A 33 -3.18 -1.52 -7.82
N ARG A 34 -4.16 -0.96 -8.52
CA ARG A 34 -3.97 0.25 -9.32
C ARG A 34 -4.76 1.37 -8.68
N LEU A 35 -4.04 2.40 -8.29
CA LEU A 35 -4.57 3.56 -7.60
C LEU A 35 -4.54 4.75 -8.55
N THR A 36 -5.58 5.57 -8.54
CA THR A 36 -5.48 6.95 -9.02
C THR A 36 -4.50 7.73 -8.14
N GLN A 37 -4.03 8.89 -8.61
CA GLN A 37 -3.17 9.76 -7.80
C GLN A 37 -3.82 10.16 -6.48
N ALA A 38 -5.13 10.43 -6.49
CA ALA A 38 -5.89 10.78 -5.29
C ALA A 38 -5.96 9.60 -4.30
N GLU A 39 -6.21 8.38 -4.79
CA GLU A 39 -6.24 7.18 -3.94
C GLU A 39 -4.85 6.87 -3.35
N ALA A 40 -3.78 6.99 -4.15
CA ALA A 40 -2.41 6.82 -3.67
C ALA A 40 -2.05 7.86 -2.59
N SER A 41 -2.48 9.11 -2.78
CA SER A 41 -2.28 10.19 -1.80
C SER A 41 -3.03 9.90 -0.49
N SER A 42 -4.31 9.56 -0.58
CA SER A 42 -5.14 9.21 0.59
C SER A 42 -4.56 8.02 1.36
N LEU A 43 -4.10 6.97 0.66
CA LEU A 43 -3.48 5.82 1.29
C LEU A 43 -2.15 6.19 1.96
N SER A 44 -1.31 6.99 1.31
CA SER A 44 -0.05 7.49 1.88
C SER A 44 -0.29 8.25 3.18
N PHE A 45 -1.23 9.20 3.20
CA PHE A 45 -1.58 9.94 4.42
C PHE A 45 -2.15 9.04 5.52
N ALA A 46 -3.02 8.09 5.17
CA ALA A 46 -3.59 7.18 6.15
C ALA A 46 -2.50 6.32 6.81
N LEU A 47 -1.55 5.79 6.04
CA LEU A 47 -0.42 5.01 6.55
C LEU A 47 0.49 5.83 7.48
N VAL A 48 0.78 7.09 7.13
CA VAL A 48 1.54 8.00 8.00
C VAL A 48 0.77 8.28 9.29
N ALA A 49 -0.53 8.56 9.21
CA ALA A 49 -1.34 8.92 10.36
C ALA A 49 -1.45 7.78 11.38
N VAL A 50 -1.60 6.52 10.92
CA VAL A 50 -1.64 5.36 11.84
C VAL A 50 -0.24 5.05 12.41
N ARG A 51 0.82 5.12 11.58
CA ARG A 51 2.21 4.89 12.03
C ARG A 51 2.62 5.87 13.12
N ASP A 52 2.28 7.15 12.94
CA ASP A 52 2.68 8.22 13.86
C ASP A 52 1.74 8.35 15.07
N GLY A 53 0.75 7.45 15.20
CA GLY A 53 -0.22 7.46 16.29
C GLY A 53 -1.15 8.68 16.29
N ILE A 54 -1.25 9.40 15.17
CA ILE A 54 -2.14 10.56 14.99
C ILE A 54 -3.59 10.07 14.86
N SER A 55 -3.79 8.93 14.20
CA SER A 55 -5.10 8.28 14.07
C SER A 55 -5.20 7.07 15.00
N PRO A 56 -6.30 6.91 15.76
CA PRO A 56 -6.54 5.72 16.58
C PRO A 56 -7.13 4.54 15.77
N GLU A 57 -7.33 4.70 14.46
CA GLU A 57 -7.91 3.69 13.60
C GLU A 57 -7.09 2.40 13.59
N ARG A 58 -7.81 1.26 13.61
CA ARG A 58 -7.19 -0.07 13.64
C ARG A 58 -7.22 -0.79 12.30
N GLU A 59 -7.86 -0.18 11.31
CA GLU A 59 -7.98 -0.74 9.97
C GLU A 59 -7.99 0.38 8.93
N ILE A 60 -7.30 0.15 7.81
CA ILE A 60 -7.40 0.96 6.60
C ILE A 60 -8.03 0.08 5.54
N TYR A 61 -9.22 0.46 5.08
CA TYR A 61 -9.91 -0.15 3.96
C TYR A 61 -9.99 0.84 2.79
N MET A 62 -9.65 0.38 1.59
CA MET A 62 -9.83 1.15 0.36
C MET A 62 -10.19 0.21 -0.79
N SER A 63 -11.22 0.54 -1.55
CA SER A 63 -11.58 -0.15 -2.79
C SER A 63 -11.25 0.75 -3.98
N PRO A 64 -10.05 0.62 -4.60
CA PRO A 64 -9.63 1.53 -5.66
C PRO A 64 -10.46 1.34 -6.93
N ILE A 65 -10.84 2.43 -7.59
CA ILE A 65 -11.72 2.38 -8.77
C ILE A 65 -11.06 1.71 -9.99
N ALA A 66 -9.73 1.73 -10.07
CA ALA A 66 -8.96 1.16 -11.17
C ALA A 66 -8.47 -0.29 -10.88
N SER A 67 -8.95 -0.90 -9.80
CA SER A 67 -8.51 -2.20 -9.30
C SER A 67 -9.69 -3.15 -9.10
N ASP A 68 -9.48 -4.44 -9.39
CA ASP A 68 -10.46 -5.50 -9.11
C ASP A 68 -10.36 -6.05 -7.67
N ALA A 69 -9.44 -5.51 -6.88
CA ALA A 69 -9.22 -5.88 -5.48
C ALA A 69 -9.10 -4.64 -4.59
N ALA A 70 -9.38 -4.82 -3.30
CA ALA A 70 -9.32 -3.79 -2.27
C ALA A 70 -8.00 -3.86 -1.47
N PHE A 71 -7.52 -2.72 -1.01
CA PHE A 71 -6.53 -2.65 0.06
C PHE A 71 -7.24 -2.86 1.41
N VAL A 72 -6.74 -3.79 2.22
CA VAL A 72 -7.17 -3.99 3.60
C VAL A 72 -5.93 -4.15 4.46
N GLY A 73 -5.70 -3.20 5.35
CA GLY A 73 -4.56 -3.22 6.27
C GLY A 73 -5.03 -3.08 7.73
N SER A 74 -4.75 -4.08 8.55
CA SER A 74 -5.02 -4.03 9.99
C SER A 74 -3.79 -3.53 10.74
N VAL A 75 -4.00 -2.60 11.68
CA VAL A 75 -2.93 -2.06 12.53
C VAL A 75 -2.66 -3.02 13.68
N CYS A 76 -1.38 -3.31 13.90
CA CYS A 76 -0.88 -4.18 14.96
C CYS A 76 0.18 -3.43 15.78
N ASP A 77 0.52 -3.94 16.97
CA ASP A 77 1.49 -3.26 17.86
C ASP A 77 2.86 -3.03 17.18
N SER A 78 3.30 -3.98 16.35
CA SER A 78 4.59 -3.94 15.67
C SER A 78 4.55 -3.40 14.23
N GLY A 79 3.38 -3.02 13.70
CA GLY A 79 3.26 -2.63 12.31
C GLY A 79 1.85 -2.77 11.74
N MET A 80 1.74 -3.30 10.53
CA MET A 80 0.47 -3.56 9.87
C MET A 80 0.46 -4.91 9.16
N SER A 81 -0.68 -5.60 9.26
CA SER A 81 -0.99 -6.82 8.53
C SER A 81 -1.82 -6.46 7.31
N ILE A 82 -1.33 -6.75 6.10
CA ILE A 82 -2.00 -6.45 4.83
C ILE A 82 -2.63 -7.72 4.29
N ALA A 83 -3.94 -7.71 4.07
CA ALA A 83 -4.63 -8.84 3.45
C ALA A 83 -4.18 -9.01 1.98
N VAL A 84 -3.76 -10.21 1.63
CA VAL A 84 -3.38 -10.63 0.27
C VAL A 84 -4.08 -11.96 -0.05
N PRO A 85 -4.22 -12.36 -1.32
CA PRO A 85 -4.93 -13.61 -1.68
C PRO A 85 -4.38 -14.86 -0.97
N ALA A 86 -3.07 -14.92 -0.74
CA ALA A 86 -2.40 -16.01 -0.04
C ALA A 86 -2.46 -15.95 1.50
N GLY A 87 -3.11 -14.93 2.08
CA GLY A 87 -3.21 -14.74 3.53
C GLY A 87 -2.95 -13.30 3.95
N ALA A 88 -1.91 -13.08 4.74
CA ALA A 88 -1.52 -11.76 5.20
C ALA A 88 -0.03 -11.52 5.00
N LEU A 89 0.31 -10.29 4.62
CA LEU A 89 1.67 -9.79 4.56
C LEU A 89 1.90 -8.85 5.75
N GLU A 90 2.81 -9.24 6.63
CA GLU A 90 3.20 -8.41 7.78
C GLU A 90 4.25 -7.38 7.36
N LEU A 91 3.99 -6.11 7.64
CA LEU A 91 4.94 -5.02 7.51
C LEU A 91 5.23 -4.44 8.89
N ASP A 92 6.51 -4.30 9.24
CA ASP A 92 6.89 -3.49 10.39
C ASP A 92 6.65 -1.99 10.13
N TRP A 93 6.70 -1.18 11.19
CA TRP A 93 6.49 0.27 11.08
C TRP A 93 7.48 0.97 10.14
N PHE A 94 8.69 0.44 9.97
CA PHE A 94 9.67 0.96 9.02
C PHE A 94 9.16 0.78 7.58
N ASN A 95 8.72 -0.42 7.23
CA ASN A 95 8.19 -0.74 5.92
C ASN A 95 6.84 -0.07 5.64
N VAL A 96 6.00 0.15 6.65
CA VAL A 96 4.78 0.97 6.53
C VAL A 96 5.12 2.41 6.15
N GLY A 97 6.12 3.01 6.82
CA GLY A 97 6.60 4.35 6.48
C GLY A 97 7.16 4.41 5.06
N ARG A 98 7.97 3.43 4.68
CA ARG A 98 8.57 3.33 3.34
C ARG A 98 7.52 3.16 2.24
N LEU A 99 6.45 2.41 2.51
CA LEU A 99 5.31 2.28 1.59
C LEU A 99 4.62 3.63 1.38
N ALA A 100 4.37 4.38 2.46
CA ALA A 100 3.74 5.69 2.37
C ALA A 100 4.59 6.69 1.55
N GLU A 101 5.90 6.72 1.79
CA GLU A 101 6.85 7.56 1.03
C GLU A 101 6.86 7.21 -0.45
N LEU A 102 6.90 5.92 -0.80
CA LEU A 102 6.91 5.47 -2.19
C LEU A 102 5.59 5.76 -2.91
N LEU A 103 4.46 5.65 -2.20
CA LEU A 103 3.14 6.06 -2.72
C LEU A 103 3.11 7.56 -3.02
N ALA A 104 3.64 8.39 -2.11
CA ALA A 104 3.72 9.83 -2.33
C ALA A 104 4.61 10.18 -3.53
N ALA A 105 5.80 9.59 -3.60
CA ALA A 105 6.76 9.84 -4.67
C ALA A 105 6.28 9.38 -6.06
N ALA A 106 5.39 8.38 -6.13
CA ALA A 106 4.87 7.87 -7.40
C ALA A 106 3.76 8.76 -8.01
N ILE A 107 3.24 9.74 -7.26
CA ILE A 107 2.19 10.65 -7.71
C ILE A 107 2.75 11.76 -8.61
N ASP A 108 3.95 12.26 -8.31
CA ASP A 108 4.67 13.29 -9.07
C ASP A 108 5.24 12.75 -10.39
#